data_AF-A0A068Z1X3-F1
#
_entry.id   AF-A0A068Z1X3-F1
#
_cell.length_a   1.000
_cell.length_b   1.000
_cell.length_c   1.000
_cell.angle_alpha   90.00
_cell.angle_beta   90.00
_cell.angle_gamma   90.00
#
_symmetry.space_group_name_H-M   'P 1'
#
loop_
_entity.id
_entity.type
_entity.pdbx_description
1 polymer ?
#
loop_
_entity_poly.entity_id
_entity_poly.type
_entity_poly.pdbx_seq_one_letter_code
_entity_poly.pdbx_strand_id
1 'polypeptide(L)'
;MVKTGSSPSQSLQTKDLFIMAKLLQIDSSILGTNSVSRQLTAQIVASWRAAHPATEVSYLDLAVNTPSHLSAESLGFCLPAGAADLSDAQQRENAVSEALVSQFLAADVLVIGAPLYNFFIPTQLKAWIDRVSQVGRTFKYTEKGPVGLAGGKTIIVASARGGV
;
A
#
# COMPACT_ATOMS: atom_id res chain seq x y z
N MET A 1 20.45 8.39 -64.08
CA MET A 1 19.59 7.24 -63.76
C MET A 1 19.76 6.95 -62.27
N VAL A 2 18.65 7.00 -61.56
CA VAL A 2 18.50 6.91 -60.10
C VAL A 2 18.92 5.53 -59.57
N LYS A 3 19.60 5.46 -58.42
CA LYS A 3 19.21 4.61 -57.27
C LYS A 3 20.05 4.91 -56.02
N THR A 4 19.39 5.61 -55.11
CA THR A 4 19.67 5.74 -53.68
C THR A 4 19.53 4.39 -52.98
N GLY A 5 20.57 3.94 -52.27
CA GLY A 5 20.52 2.80 -51.36
C GLY A 5 20.48 3.30 -49.91
N SER A 6 19.28 3.37 -49.35
CA SER A 6 19.00 3.67 -47.95
C SER A 6 19.45 2.51 -47.05
N SER A 7 20.34 2.79 -46.10
CA SER A 7 20.62 1.91 -44.96
C SER A 7 19.38 1.82 -44.08
N PRO A 8 18.91 0.63 -43.68
CA PRO A 8 17.76 0.52 -42.81
C PRO A 8 18.14 0.94 -41.39
N SER A 9 17.43 1.97 -40.91
CA SER A 9 17.34 2.36 -39.51
C SER A 9 17.10 1.12 -38.64
N GLN A 10 18.05 0.80 -37.77
CA GLN A 10 17.79 -0.08 -36.64
C GLN A 10 16.80 0.64 -35.73
N SER A 11 15.52 0.28 -35.86
CA SER A 11 14.51 0.62 -34.88
C SER A 11 14.93 -0.02 -33.56
N LEU A 12 15.25 0.82 -32.58
CA LEU A 12 15.26 0.42 -31.18
C LEU A 12 13.83 0.00 -30.84
N GLN A 13 13.54 -1.29 -31.03
CA GLN A 13 12.49 -1.95 -30.27
C GLN A 13 12.95 -1.95 -28.81
N THR A 14 12.66 -0.85 -28.12
CA THR A 14 12.48 -0.88 -26.69
C THR A 14 11.30 -1.82 -26.49
N LYS A 15 11.60 -3.10 -26.29
CA LYS A 15 10.65 -4.04 -25.72
C LYS A 15 10.12 -3.34 -24.49
N ASP A 16 8.83 -3.03 -24.50
CA ASP A 16 8.10 -2.74 -23.27
C ASP A 16 8.40 -3.90 -22.35
N LEU A 17 9.39 -3.71 -21.47
CA LEU A 17 9.60 -4.55 -20.33
C LEU A 17 8.29 -4.39 -19.58
N PHE A 18 7.38 -5.35 -19.73
CA PHE A 18 6.16 -5.40 -18.94
C PHE A 18 6.64 -5.48 -17.48
N ILE A 19 6.84 -4.32 -16.86
CA ILE A 19 7.15 -4.25 -15.44
C ILE A 19 5.87 -4.71 -14.78
N MET A 20 5.95 -5.89 -14.18
CA MET A 20 4.89 -6.48 -13.38
C MET A 20 4.69 -5.58 -12.16
N ALA A 21 3.70 -4.69 -12.23
CA ALA A 21 3.34 -3.83 -11.11
C ALA A 21 2.72 -4.67 -9.99
N LYS A 22 3.09 -4.39 -8.75
CA LYS A 22 2.45 -4.95 -7.56
C LYS A 22 1.41 -3.97 -7.04
N LEU A 23 0.14 -4.40 -7.08
CA LEU A 23 -0.97 -3.65 -6.54
C LEU A 23 -1.41 -4.25 -5.20
N LEU A 24 -1.56 -3.39 -4.20
CA LEU A 24 -2.17 -3.73 -2.92
C LEU A 24 -3.54 -3.06 -2.82
N GLN A 25 -4.60 -3.86 -2.83
CA GLN A 25 -5.95 -3.41 -2.50
C GLN A 25 -6.17 -3.54 -1.00
N ILE A 26 -6.56 -2.45 -0.35
CA ILE A 26 -6.84 -2.39 1.09
C ILE A 26 -8.29 -1.95 1.29
N ASP A 27 -9.11 -2.79 1.90
CA ASP A 27 -10.47 -2.43 2.28
C ASP A 27 -10.58 -2.29 3.80
N SER A 28 -11.23 -1.22 4.27
CA SER A 28 -11.39 -0.95 5.71
C SER A 28 -12.84 -0.84 6.18
N SER A 29 -13.81 -0.99 5.27
CA SER A 29 -15.22 -0.90 5.63
C SER A 29 -15.70 -2.13 6.39
N ILE A 30 -16.38 -1.89 7.52
CA ILE A 30 -17.01 -2.94 8.34
C ILE A 30 -18.33 -3.46 7.75
N LEU A 31 -18.81 -2.88 6.64
CA LEU A 31 -20.12 -3.21 6.06
C LEU A 31 -20.08 -4.38 5.05
N GLY A 32 -18.92 -5.01 4.84
CA GLY A 32 -18.77 -6.13 3.90
C GLY A 32 -19.34 -5.79 2.51
N THR A 33 -20.15 -6.68 1.94
CA THR A 33 -20.74 -6.52 0.61
C THR A 33 -21.66 -5.29 0.46
N ASN A 34 -22.16 -4.74 1.58
CA ASN A 34 -23.00 -3.54 1.59
C ASN A 34 -22.16 -2.24 1.52
N SER A 35 -20.84 -2.34 1.42
CA SER A 35 -19.94 -1.20 1.40
C SER A 35 -19.77 -0.60 0.00
N VAL A 36 -20.13 0.68 -0.15
CA VAL A 36 -19.86 1.46 -1.37
C VAL A 36 -18.35 1.60 -1.62
N SER A 37 -17.54 1.84 -0.58
CA SER A 37 -16.09 1.99 -0.78
C SER A 37 -15.44 0.69 -1.27
N ARG A 38 -15.91 -0.48 -0.83
CA ARG A 38 -15.44 -1.78 -1.37
C ARG A 38 -15.84 -2.01 -2.82
N GLN A 39 -17.05 -1.59 -3.20
CA GLN A 39 -17.48 -1.65 -4.60
C GLN A 39 -16.61 -0.76 -5.50
N LEU A 40 -16.23 0.43 -5.01
CA LEU A 40 -15.34 1.34 -5.72
C LEU A 40 -13.91 0.79 -5.84
N THR A 41 -13.33 0.26 -4.77
CA THR A 41 -11.97 -0.35 -4.83
C THR A 41 -11.95 -1.51 -5.80
N ALA A 42 -12.95 -2.39 -5.78
CA ALA A 42 -13.06 -3.50 -6.74
C ALA A 42 -13.13 -3.01 -8.20
N GLN A 43 -13.91 -1.97 -8.49
CA GLN A 43 -14.01 -1.39 -9.84
C GLN A 43 -12.70 -0.72 -10.29
N ILE A 44 -12.01 -0.02 -9.38
CA ILE A 44 -10.70 0.59 -9.65
C ILE A 44 -9.68 -0.49 -9.98
N VAL A 45 -9.61 -1.57 -9.19
CA VAL A 45 -8.67 -2.67 -9.41
C VAL A 45 -8.98 -3.41 -10.71
N ALA A 46 -10.26 -3.67 -11.00
CA ALA A 46 -10.67 -4.28 -12.27
C ALA A 46 -10.24 -3.43 -13.48
N SER A 47 -10.48 -2.11 -13.41
CA SER A 47 -10.09 -1.17 -14.46
C SER A 47 -8.57 -1.09 -14.61
N TRP A 48 -7.84 -1.07 -13.48
CA TRP A 48 -6.38 -1.07 -13.48
C TRP A 48 -5.82 -2.32 -14.15
N ARG A 49 -6.31 -3.51 -13.80
CA ARG A 49 -5.88 -4.78 -14.41
C ARG A 49 -6.22 -4.87 -15.90
N ALA A 50 -7.34 -4.30 -16.33
CA ALA A 50 -7.68 -4.24 -17.75
C ALA A 50 -6.66 -3.42 -18.55
N ALA A 51 -6.17 -2.30 -17.99
CA ALA A 51 -5.12 -1.47 -18.58
C ALA A 51 -3.70 -2.05 -18.39
N HIS A 52 -3.48 -2.82 -17.33
CA HIS A 52 -2.18 -3.38 -16.95
C HIS A 52 -2.30 -4.89 -16.65
N PRO A 53 -2.47 -5.75 -17.66
CA PRO A 53 -2.82 -7.17 -17.47
C PRO A 53 -1.81 -7.99 -16.67
N ALA A 54 -0.55 -7.57 -16.66
CA ALA A 54 0.53 -8.20 -15.91
C ALA A 54 0.56 -7.82 -14.41
N THR A 55 -0.35 -6.97 -13.92
CA THR A 55 -0.37 -6.54 -12.52
C THR A 55 -0.63 -7.71 -11.57
N GLU A 56 0.26 -7.92 -10.61
CA GLU A 56 0.04 -8.82 -9.48
C GLU A 56 -0.80 -8.09 -8.43
N VAL A 57 -1.93 -8.66 -8.03
CA VAL A 57 -2.83 -8.04 -7.03
C VAL A 57 -2.78 -8.83 -5.73
N SER A 58 -2.47 -8.14 -4.65
CA SER A 58 -2.63 -8.59 -3.27
C SER A 58 -3.80 -7.87 -2.61
N TYR A 59 -4.47 -8.54 -1.68
CA TYR A 59 -5.66 -8.03 -1.00
C TYR A 59 -5.47 -8.04 0.52
N LEU A 60 -5.84 -6.96 1.18
CA LEU A 60 -5.87 -6.81 2.62
C LEU A 60 -7.22 -6.27 3.07
N ASP A 61 -8.01 -7.12 3.73
CA ASP A 61 -9.23 -6.70 4.41
C ASP A 61 -8.92 -6.35 5.87
N LEU A 62 -8.94 -5.06 6.19
CA LEU A 62 -8.68 -4.55 7.54
C LEU A 62 -9.88 -4.68 8.48
N ALA A 63 -11.08 -5.00 8.00
CA ALA A 63 -12.21 -5.34 8.87
C ALA A 63 -12.17 -6.82 9.31
N VAL A 64 -11.44 -7.67 8.58
CA VAL A 64 -11.23 -9.09 8.92
C VAL A 64 -9.89 -9.29 9.62
N ASN A 65 -8.81 -8.74 9.05
CA ASN A 65 -7.44 -8.84 9.54
C ASN A 65 -7.00 -7.51 10.15
N THR A 66 -7.74 -7.05 11.15
CA THR A 66 -7.46 -5.79 11.84
C THR A 66 -6.18 -5.92 12.67
N PRO A 67 -5.14 -5.11 12.46
CA PRO A 67 -4.04 -5.03 13.43
C PRO A 67 -4.55 -4.40 14.73
N SER A 68 -4.01 -4.84 15.87
CA SER A 68 -4.33 -4.21 17.15
C SER A 68 -3.94 -2.72 17.11
N HIS A 69 -4.66 -1.89 17.85
CA HIS A 69 -4.27 -0.49 18.02
C HIS A 69 -2.88 -0.39 18.64
N LEU A 70 -2.18 0.73 18.39
CA LEU A 70 -0.90 0.96 19.04
C LEU A 70 -1.02 0.85 20.56
N SER A 71 -0.11 0.09 21.13
CA SER A 71 0.07 -0.20 22.55
C SER A 71 1.56 -0.38 22.84
N ALA A 72 1.95 -0.43 24.11
CA ALA A 72 3.35 -0.68 24.51
C ALA A 72 3.92 -1.97 23.90
N GLU A 73 3.09 -3.02 23.78
CA GLU A 73 3.51 -4.29 23.16
C GLU A 73 3.76 -4.14 21.66
N SER A 74 3.08 -3.21 20.98
CA SER A 74 3.25 -3.00 19.54
C SER A 74 4.42 -2.12 19.13
N LEU A 75 5.10 -1.46 20.08
CA LEU A 75 6.15 -0.49 19.79
C LEU A 75 7.52 -1.14 19.59
N GLY A 76 7.61 -2.47 19.56
CA GLY A 76 8.89 -3.16 19.41
C GLY A 76 9.61 -2.82 18.10
N PHE A 77 8.90 -2.43 17.04
CA PHE A 77 9.50 -1.95 15.77
C PHE A 77 10.20 -0.58 15.90
N CYS A 78 9.95 0.16 17.00
CA CYS A 78 10.66 1.39 17.31
C CYS A 78 11.96 1.15 18.10
N LEU A 79 12.19 -0.07 18.58
CA LEU A 79 13.38 -0.41 19.36
C LEU A 79 14.59 -0.65 18.43
N PRO A 80 15.82 -0.38 18.91
CA PRO A 80 17.03 -0.71 18.16
C PRO A 80 17.11 -2.20 17.79
N ALA A 81 17.70 -2.50 16.64
CA ALA A 81 18.00 -3.88 16.25
C ALA A 81 18.88 -4.53 17.32
N GLY A 82 18.46 -5.68 17.85
CA GLY A 82 19.16 -6.38 18.94
C GLY A 82 18.83 -5.88 20.35
N ALA A 83 17.80 -5.04 20.52
CA ALA A 83 17.23 -4.78 21.85
C ALA A 83 16.82 -6.11 22.49
N ALA A 84 17.38 -6.41 23.67
CA ALA A 84 17.19 -7.69 24.34
C ALA A 84 15.77 -7.87 24.90
N ASP A 85 15.33 -9.13 24.87
CA ASP A 85 14.15 -9.72 25.55
C ASP A 85 12.79 -9.07 25.27
N LEU A 86 12.37 -9.05 23.99
CA LEU A 86 10.97 -8.82 23.66
C LEU A 86 10.10 -9.92 24.27
N SER A 87 9.01 -9.51 24.93
CA SER A 87 7.95 -10.42 25.39
C SER A 87 7.36 -11.20 24.20
N ASP A 88 6.74 -12.36 24.45
CA ASP A 88 6.03 -13.10 23.40
C ASP A 88 4.91 -12.29 22.74
N ALA A 89 4.33 -11.31 23.46
CA ALA A 89 3.35 -10.38 22.90
C ALA A 89 4.03 -9.36 21.97
N GLN A 90 5.15 -8.77 22.39
CA GLN A 90 5.94 -7.84 21.56
C GLN A 90 6.47 -8.51 20.29
N GLN A 91 6.96 -9.75 20.38
CA GLN A 91 7.44 -10.48 19.21
C GLN A 91 6.31 -10.72 18.19
N ARG A 92 5.12 -11.11 18.67
CA ARG A 92 3.95 -11.28 17.80
C ARG A 92 3.52 -9.97 17.14
N GLU A 93 3.46 -8.89 17.91
CA GLU A 93 3.07 -7.57 17.39
C GLU A 93 4.10 -6.98 16.42
N ASN A 94 5.38 -7.24 16.64
CA ASN A 94 6.44 -6.90 15.69
C ASN A 94 6.29 -7.68 14.40
N ALA A 95 6.01 -8.99 14.45
CA ALA A 95 5.78 -9.79 13.25
C ALA A 95 4.60 -9.26 12.41
N VAL A 96 3.51 -8.84 13.06
CA VAL A 96 2.37 -8.19 12.38
C VAL A 96 2.83 -6.87 11.71
N SER A 97 3.56 -6.03 12.44
CA SER A 97 4.02 -4.74 11.93
C SER A 97 4.99 -4.90 10.75
N GLU A 98 5.91 -5.85 10.85
CA GLU A 98 6.86 -6.23 9.81
C GLU A 98 6.16 -6.74 8.54
N ALA A 99 5.15 -7.59 8.68
CA ALA A 99 4.37 -8.08 7.55
C ALA A 99 3.65 -6.94 6.82
N LEU A 100 2.97 -6.06 7.57
CA LEU A 100 2.21 -4.94 7.01
C LEU A 100 3.09 -3.91 6.31
N VAL A 101 4.19 -3.48 6.94
CA VAL A 101 5.08 -2.49 6.32
C VAL A 101 5.83 -3.07 5.11
N SER A 102 6.17 -4.36 5.13
CA SER A 102 6.82 -5.03 4.00
C SER A 102 5.86 -5.18 2.83
N GLN A 103 4.59 -5.51 3.09
CA GLN A 103 3.54 -5.53 2.06
C GLN A 103 3.33 -4.13 1.45
N PHE A 104 3.27 -3.09 2.28
CA PHE A 104 3.16 -1.70 1.83
C PHE A 104 4.37 -1.26 0.97
N LEU A 105 5.59 -1.58 1.40
CA LEU A 105 6.82 -1.19 0.70
C LEU A 105 6.97 -1.92 -0.64
N ALA A 106 6.54 -3.18 -0.72
CA ALA A 106 6.60 -3.98 -1.93
C ALA A 106 5.58 -3.58 -3.00
N ALA A 107 4.52 -2.85 -2.63
CA ALA A 107 3.51 -2.39 -3.57
C ALA A 107 3.96 -1.13 -4.34
N ASP A 108 3.75 -1.14 -5.65
CA ASP A 108 3.91 0.01 -6.54
C ASP A 108 2.62 0.85 -6.60
N VAL A 109 1.47 0.18 -6.44
CA VAL A 109 0.13 0.78 -6.50
C VAL A 109 -0.65 0.40 -5.26
N LEU A 110 -1.27 1.38 -4.60
CA LEU A 110 -2.17 1.13 -3.48
C LEU A 110 -3.57 1.64 -3.82
N VAL A 111 -4.56 0.76 -3.70
CA VAL A 111 -5.99 1.11 -3.82
C VAL A 111 -6.62 0.96 -2.45
N ILE A 112 -6.97 2.07 -1.80
CA ILE A 112 -7.40 2.11 -0.40
C ILE A 112 -8.87 2.51 -0.31
N GLY A 113 -9.72 1.61 0.19
CA GLY A 113 -11.11 1.89 0.52
C GLY A 113 -11.21 2.52 1.90
N ALA A 114 -11.61 3.80 1.96
CA ALA A 114 -11.67 4.62 3.18
C ALA A 114 -13.06 5.25 3.37
N PRO A 115 -14.06 4.47 3.85
CA PRO A 115 -15.38 5.02 4.13
C PRO A 115 -15.32 5.99 5.32
N LEU A 116 -16.21 6.99 5.33
CA LEU A 116 -16.31 7.95 6.42
C LEU A 116 -17.24 7.43 7.52
N TYR A 117 -16.69 7.16 8.69
CA TYR A 117 -17.45 6.84 9.90
C TYR A 117 -17.28 7.97 10.90
N ASN A 118 -18.38 8.64 11.26
CA ASN A 118 -18.38 9.74 12.22
C ASN A 118 -17.29 10.80 11.93
N PHE A 119 -17.22 11.25 10.67
CA PHE A 119 -16.29 12.27 10.18
C PHE A 119 -14.81 11.86 10.16
N PHE A 120 -14.49 10.57 10.28
CA PHE A 120 -13.12 10.08 10.17
C PHE A 120 -13.02 8.76 9.39
N ILE A 121 -11.78 8.35 9.09
CA ILE A 121 -11.50 7.02 8.53
C ILE A 121 -11.80 5.93 9.57
N PRO A 122 -12.03 4.67 9.16
CA PRO A 122 -12.23 3.57 10.11
C PRO A 122 -11.02 3.40 11.01
N THR A 123 -11.24 3.06 12.27
CA THR A 123 -10.14 2.90 13.25
C THR A 123 -9.20 1.75 12.86
N GLN A 124 -9.70 0.76 12.12
CA GLN A 124 -8.92 -0.31 11.51
C GLN A 124 -7.91 0.23 10.48
N LEU A 125 -8.33 1.19 9.64
CA LEU A 125 -7.43 1.85 8.70
C LEU A 125 -6.38 2.68 9.42
N LYS A 126 -6.77 3.39 10.49
CA LYS A 126 -5.82 4.13 11.32
C LYS A 126 -4.79 3.21 12.00
N ALA A 127 -5.24 2.07 12.54
CA ALA A 127 -4.35 1.09 13.14
C ALA A 127 -3.33 0.54 12.12
N TRP A 128 -3.76 0.28 10.89
CA TRP A 128 -2.85 -0.09 9.81
C TRP A 128 -1.84 1.02 9.46
N ILE A 129 -2.29 2.28 9.32
CA ILE A 129 -1.41 3.44 9.09
C ILE A 129 -0.33 3.52 10.17
N ASP A 130 -0.70 3.29 11.43
CA ASP A 130 0.22 3.29 12.55
C ASP A 130 1.29 2.19 12.44
N ARG A 131 0.94 1.01 11.92
CA ARG A 131 1.90 -0.10 11.74
C ARG A 131 2.86 0.13 10.59
N VAL A 132 2.43 0.80 9.52
CA VAL A 132 3.31 1.06 8.36
C VAL A 132 4.15 2.32 8.52
N SER A 133 3.81 3.20 9.48
CA SER A 133 4.56 4.43 9.76
C SER A 133 5.78 4.12 10.65
N GLN A 134 6.89 3.73 10.03
CA GLN A 134 8.10 3.28 10.72
C GLN A 134 9.32 4.12 10.32
N VAL A 135 10.06 4.60 11.34
CA VAL A 135 11.29 5.36 11.18
C VAL A 135 12.34 4.51 10.46
N GLY A 136 13.05 5.08 9.50
CA GLY A 136 14.07 4.40 8.71
C GLY A 136 13.52 3.50 7.60
N ARG A 137 12.22 3.19 7.59
CA ARG A 137 11.58 2.36 6.56
C ARG A 137 10.64 3.14 5.65
N THR A 138 9.67 3.85 6.21
CA THR A 138 8.68 4.62 5.44
C THR A 138 8.83 6.12 5.59
N PHE A 139 9.52 6.58 6.63
CA PHE A 139 9.93 7.97 6.79
C PHE A 139 11.23 8.07 7.60
N LYS A 140 11.86 9.24 7.60
CA LYS A 140 12.96 9.58 8.52
C LYS A 140 12.80 11.02 9.01
N TYR A 141 13.45 11.34 10.13
CA TYR A 141 13.54 12.71 10.61
C TYR A 141 14.70 13.46 9.94
N THR A 142 14.47 14.74 9.70
CA THR A 142 15.48 15.72 9.26
C THR A 142 15.36 16.97 10.12
N GLU A 143 16.30 17.91 9.99
CA GLU A 143 16.24 19.21 10.66
C GLU A 143 14.96 20.00 10.35
N LYS A 144 14.33 19.74 9.20
CA LYS A 144 13.08 20.40 8.76
C LYS A 144 11.81 19.61 9.10
N GLY A 145 11.94 18.52 9.86
CA GLY A 145 10.83 17.61 10.17
C GLY A 145 10.90 16.28 9.41
N PRO A 146 9.84 15.45 9.51
CA PRO A 146 9.82 14.13 8.89
C PRO A 146 9.70 14.22 7.37
N VAL A 147 10.40 13.33 6.66
CA VAL A 147 10.31 13.16 5.20
C VAL A 147 10.03 11.69 4.86
N GLY A 148 9.15 11.47 3.88
CA GLY A 148 8.80 10.13 3.42
C GLY A 148 9.95 9.45 2.66
N LEU A 149 10.07 8.14 2.83
CA LEU A 149 11.03 7.27 2.13
C LEU A 149 10.36 6.37 1.08
N ALA A 150 9.05 6.17 1.20
CA ALA A 150 8.26 5.31 0.32
C ALA A 150 7.73 6.04 -0.94
N GLY A 151 8.60 6.72 -1.67
CA GLY A 151 8.26 7.43 -2.91
C GLY A 151 8.03 6.52 -4.12
N GLY A 152 7.63 7.09 -5.26
CA GLY A 152 7.45 6.37 -6.52
C GLY A 152 6.20 5.48 -6.60
N LYS A 153 5.33 5.52 -5.59
CA LYS A 153 4.10 4.73 -5.53
C LYS A 153 2.91 5.53 -6.07
N THR A 154 1.99 4.84 -6.74
CA THR A 154 0.67 5.40 -7.10
C THR A 154 -0.34 5.07 -6.01
N ILE A 155 -0.99 6.07 -5.43
CA ILE A 155 -1.99 5.88 -4.37
C ILE A 155 -3.35 6.35 -4.88
N ILE A 156 -4.35 5.47 -4.82
CA ILE A 156 -5.74 5.75 -5.18
C ILE A 156 -6.60 5.51 -3.94
N VAL A 157 -7.28 6.55 -3.46
CA VAL A 157 -8.16 6.46 -2.29
C VAL A 157 -9.62 6.49 -2.73
N ALA A 158 -10.33 5.39 -2.53
CA ALA A 158 -11.77 5.29 -2.72
C ALA A 158 -12.48 5.65 -1.41
N SER A 159 -12.85 6.93 -1.28
CA SER A 159 -13.63 7.40 -0.14
C SER A 159 -15.12 7.45 -0.45
N ALA A 160 -15.94 6.93 0.47
CA ALA A 160 -17.39 6.96 0.39
C ALA A 160 -17.96 7.57 1.68
N ARG A 161 -18.94 8.46 1.55
CA ARG A 161 -19.62 9.11 2.67
C ARG A 161 -21.11 9.20 2.39
N GLY A 162 -21.93 9.04 3.43
CA GLY A 162 -23.36 9.31 3.36
C GLY A 162 -23.64 10.78 3.66
N GLY A 163 -24.55 11.41 2.90
CA GLY A 163 -24.92 12.81 3.06
C GLY A 163 -24.16 13.78 2.15
N VAL A 164 -24.76 14.95 1.90
CA VAL A 164 -24.30 16.02 1.01
C VAL A 164 -23.14 16.80 1.63
#